data_AF-A0A2S2N9G5-F1
#
_entry.id   AF-A0A2S2N9G5-F1
#
_cell.length_a   1.000
_cell.length_b   1.000
_cell.length_c   1.000
_cell.angle_alpha   90.00
_cell.angle_beta   90.00
_cell.angle_gamma   90.00
#
_symmetry.space_group_name_H-M   'P 1'
#
loop_
_entity.id
_entity.type
_entity.pdbx_description
1 polymer ?
#
loop_
_entity_poly.entity_id
_entity_poly.type
_entity_poly.pdbx_seq_one_letter_code
_entity_poly.pdbx_strand_id
1 'polypeptide(L)'
;MGAKDSKPSCITYEDAVKRISDSEIKRLREAFKRLSPVNGAITKHSFIKEVLGDGVPLSIAEYIYSACGGTIKGIIFKDLVCGLVLLTLGTNEEKYKFLFNLYSNESENVILRDEFQRLIQGSECIFVPEHVQFLFSEQDRVNYDEFRSWLTRHPDATSLSRWLLSKPCSVSLSNELEMPTFYQTLAGVTHCKYLMHFS
;
A
#
# COMPACT_ATOMS: atom_id res chain seq x y z
N MET A 1 -22.16 19.58 -4.14
CA MET A 1 -21.50 18.69 -3.17
C MET A 1 -21.15 17.40 -3.90
N GLY A 2 -19.94 17.33 -4.47
CA GLY A 2 -19.52 16.18 -5.28
C GLY A 2 -19.13 15.02 -4.39
N ALA A 3 -19.71 13.85 -4.63
CA ALA A 3 -19.16 12.61 -4.11
C ALA A 3 -17.70 12.54 -4.57
N LYS A 4 -16.76 12.45 -3.62
CA LYS A 4 -15.39 12.07 -3.95
C LYS A 4 -15.47 10.63 -4.48
N ASP A 5 -15.46 10.50 -5.80
CA ASP A 5 -15.40 9.23 -6.50
C ASP A 5 -14.17 8.49 -5.98
N SER A 6 -14.41 7.55 -5.07
CA SER A 6 -13.37 6.70 -4.53
C SER A 6 -12.86 5.87 -5.71
N LYS A 7 -11.59 6.07 -6.10
CA LYS A 7 -10.99 5.36 -7.23
C LYS A 7 -11.35 3.86 -7.11
N PRO A 8 -11.98 3.24 -8.12
CA PRO A 8 -12.42 1.86 -8.02
C PRO A 8 -11.20 0.98 -7.73
N SER A 9 -11.37 0.04 -6.79
CA SER A 9 -10.32 -0.93 -6.46
C SER A 9 -9.85 -1.63 -7.74
N CYS A 10 -8.54 -1.86 -7.87
CA CYS A 10 -7.97 -2.50 -9.05
C CYS A 10 -8.49 -3.94 -9.30
N ILE A 11 -9.24 -4.51 -8.33
CA ILE A 11 -9.84 -5.85 -8.35
C ILE A 11 -11.29 -5.75 -7.87
N THR A 12 -12.20 -6.47 -8.52
CA THR A 12 -13.61 -6.60 -8.12
C THR A 12 -13.77 -7.57 -6.94
N TYR A 13 -14.87 -7.49 -6.19
CA TYR A 13 -15.11 -8.42 -5.09
C TYR A 13 -15.27 -9.85 -5.59
N GLU A 14 -15.92 -10.03 -6.73
CA GLU A 14 -16.15 -11.32 -7.36
C GLU A 14 -14.83 -11.99 -7.76
N ASP A 15 -13.88 -11.24 -8.29
CA ASP A 15 -12.57 -11.78 -8.65
C ASP A 15 -11.67 -11.95 -7.42
N ALA A 16 -11.79 -11.09 -6.41
CA ALA A 16 -11.06 -11.23 -5.17
C ALA A 16 -11.42 -12.53 -4.45
N VAL A 17 -12.72 -12.83 -4.32
CA VAL A 17 -13.23 -14.05 -3.67
C VAL A 17 -12.78 -15.33 -4.39
N LYS A 18 -12.59 -15.32 -5.71
CA LYS A 18 -12.07 -16.49 -6.45
C LYS A 18 -10.61 -16.81 -6.15
N ARG A 19 -9.85 -15.84 -5.62
CA ARG A 19 -8.40 -15.98 -5.34
C ARG A 19 -8.08 -16.44 -3.92
N ILE A 20 -9.08 -16.50 -3.06
CA ILE A 20 -8.93 -16.89 -1.66
C ILE A 20 -9.88 -18.04 -1.35
N SER A 21 -9.49 -18.91 -0.43
CA SER A 21 -10.29 -20.07 -0.02
C SER A 21 -11.49 -19.66 0.84
N ASP A 22 -12.50 -20.53 0.90
CA ASP A 22 -13.67 -20.33 1.77
C ASP A 22 -13.30 -20.17 3.24
N SER A 23 -12.26 -20.88 3.70
CA SER A 23 -11.75 -20.76 5.07
C SER A 23 -11.08 -19.41 5.31
N GLU A 24 -10.31 -18.87 4.36
CA GLU A 24 -9.75 -17.51 4.43
C GLU A 24 -10.85 -16.44 4.46
N ILE A 25 -11.86 -16.54 3.61
CA ILE A 25 -13.00 -15.60 3.59
C ILE A 25 -13.75 -15.64 4.93
N LYS A 26 -13.98 -16.83 5.48
CA LYS A 26 -14.64 -16.99 6.77
C LYS A 26 -13.84 -16.31 7.89
N ARG A 27 -12.53 -16.53 7.93
CA ARG A 27 -11.63 -15.91 8.91
C ARG A 27 -11.57 -14.39 8.77
N LEU A 28 -11.47 -13.87 7.54
CA LEU A 28 -11.54 -12.43 7.27
C LEU A 28 -12.86 -11.84 7.75
N ARG A 29 -13.98 -12.54 7.54
CA ARG A 29 -15.30 -12.09 7.99
C ARG A 29 -15.42 -12.05 9.50
N GLU A 30 -14.87 -13.04 10.19
CA GLU A 30 -14.82 -13.06 11.66
C GLU A 30 -13.93 -11.95 12.22
N ALA A 31 -12.75 -11.71 11.63
CA ALA A 31 -11.88 -10.60 11.98
C ALA A 31 -12.57 -9.25 11.73
N PHE A 32 -13.22 -9.08 10.58
CA PHE A 32 -13.97 -7.87 10.25
C PHE A 32 -15.06 -7.57 11.28
N LYS A 33 -15.82 -8.57 11.72
CA LYS A 33 -16.85 -8.39 12.76
C LYS A 33 -16.28 -7.94 14.10
N ARG A 34 -15.05 -8.33 14.45
CA ARG A 34 -14.36 -7.87 15.67
C ARG A 34 -13.89 -6.42 15.54
N LEU A 35 -13.46 -6.02 14.35
CA LEU A 35 -12.85 -4.71 14.08
C LEU A 35 -13.85 -3.63 13.65
N SER A 36 -15.03 -4.02 13.13
CA SER A 36 -16.10 -3.10 12.75
C SER A 36 -17.04 -2.85 13.94
N PRO A 37 -17.27 -1.59 14.33
CA PRO A 37 -18.34 -1.25 15.27
C PRO A 37 -19.72 -1.60 14.69
N VAL A 38 -20.78 -1.30 15.44
CA VAL A 38 -22.20 -1.57 15.10
C VAL A 38 -22.62 -1.05 13.70
N ASN A 39 -21.87 -0.10 13.13
CA ASN A 39 -22.09 0.47 11.80
C ASN A 39 -21.62 -0.42 10.63
N GLY A 40 -20.98 -1.57 10.88
CA GLY A 40 -20.60 -2.53 9.84
C GLY A 40 -19.46 -2.08 8.92
N ALA A 41 -18.61 -1.16 9.39
CA ALA A 41 -17.44 -0.69 8.66
C ALA A 41 -16.22 -0.54 9.60
N ILE A 42 -15.01 -0.80 9.11
CA ILE A 42 -13.78 -0.55 9.87
C ILE A 42 -13.38 0.91 9.69
N THR A 43 -13.09 1.62 10.79
CA THR A 43 -12.67 3.02 10.72
C THR A 43 -11.29 3.17 10.08
N LYS A 44 -10.97 4.33 9.49
CA LYS A 44 -9.63 4.62 8.95
C LYS A 44 -8.53 4.34 9.98
N HIS A 45 -8.71 4.79 11.22
CA HIS A 45 -7.76 4.55 12.30
C HIS A 45 -7.55 3.05 12.57
N SER A 46 -8.63 2.29 12.71
CA SER A 46 -8.57 0.84 12.89
C SER A 46 -7.94 0.12 11.70
N PHE A 47 -8.20 0.57 10.48
CA PHE A 47 -7.56 0.00 9.28
C PHE A 47 -6.05 0.23 9.30
N ILE A 48 -5.61 1.48 9.51
CA ILE A 48 -4.17 1.79 9.54
C ILE A 48 -3.47 1.00 10.64
N LYS A 49 -4.05 0.94 11.84
CA LYS A 49 -3.42 0.25 12.98
C LYS A 49 -3.50 -1.27 12.90
N GLU A 50 -4.68 -1.83 12.65
CA GLU A 50 -4.95 -3.27 12.80
C GLU A 50 -4.80 -4.05 11.48
N VAL A 51 -4.80 -3.36 10.33
CA VAL A 51 -4.64 -3.99 9.00
C VAL A 51 -3.27 -3.69 8.40
N LEU A 52 -2.79 -2.45 8.43
CA LEU A 52 -1.48 -2.07 7.89
C LEU A 52 -0.35 -2.14 8.93
N GLY A 53 -0.63 -1.74 10.18
CA GLY A 53 0.35 -1.65 11.26
C GLY A 53 1.27 -0.42 11.16
N ASP A 54 2.26 -0.35 12.07
CA ASP A 54 3.17 0.80 12.21
C ASP A 54 4.28 0.86 11.12
N GLY A 55 4.33 -0.11 10.21
CA GLY A 55 5.36 -0.23 9.17
C GLY A 55 5.13 0.65 7.94
N VAL A 56 3.98 1.30 7.83
CA VAL A 56 3.61 2.13 6.67
C VAL A 56 3.50 3.60 7.10
N PRO A 57 4.23 4.53 6.45
CA PRO A 57 4.08 5.97 6.71
C PRO A 57 2.62 6.43 6.61
N LEU A 58 2.19 7.32 7.52
CA LEU A 58 0.78 7.71 7.64
C LEU A 58 0.18 8.20 6.32
N SER A 59 0.92 9.03 5.56
CA SER A 59 0.49 9.52 4.25
C SER A 59 0.16 8.37 3.30
N ILE A 60 1.06 7.38 3.20
CA ILE A 60 0.86 6.19 2.38
C ILE A 60 -0.32 5.36 2.91
N ALA A 61 -0.39 5.15 4.23
CA ALA A 61 -1.45 4.36 4.85
C ALA A 61 -2.85 4.93 4.58
N GLU A 62 -2.99 6.26 4.60
CA GLU A 62 -4.23 6.94 4.25
C GLU A 62 -4.62 6.78 2.77
N TYR A 63 -3.65 6.79 1.87
CA TYR A 63 -3.88 6.51 0.46
C TYR A 63 -4.27 5.05 0.23
N ILE A 64 -3.57 4.08 0.85
CA ILE A 64 -3.92 2.66 0.76
C ILE A 64 -5.37 2.47 1.23
N TYR A 65 -5.75 3.09 2.35
CA TYR A 65 -7.12 3.06 2.84
C TYR A 65 -8.12 3.58 1.79
N SER A 66 -7.85 4.75 1.20
CA SER A 66 -8.71 5.32 0.17
C SER A 66 -8.79 4.46 -1.09
N ALA A 67 -7.66 3.92 -1.54
CA ALA A 67 -7.55 3.09 -2.74
C ALA A 67 -8.21 1.71 -2.57
N CYS A 68 -8.32 1.23 -1.32
CA CYS A 68 -9.10 0.05 -1.00
C CYS A 68 -10.61 0.33 -0.92
N GLY A 69 -11.08 1.56 -1.17
CA GLY A 69 -12.50 1.94 -1.07
C GLY A 69 -12.90 2.51 0.30
N GLY A 70 -11.93 2.84 1.16
CA GLY A 70 -12.19 3.45 2.45
C GLY A 70 -12.74 4.86 2.34
N THR A 71 -13.82 5.14 3.08
CA THR A 71 -14.47 6.46 3.11
C THR A 71 -14.35 7.11 4.50
N ILE A 72 -14.89 8.31 4.68
CA ILE A 72 -15.03 8.90 6.03
C ILE A 72 -15.91 8.05 6.96
N LYS A 73 -16.79 7.19 6.41
CA LYS A 73 -17.67 6.30 7.19
C LYS A 73 -17.00 4.99 7.58
N GLY A 74 -15.81 4.72 7.07
CA GLY A 74 -15.14 3.43 7.18
C GLY A 74 -14.98 2.73 5.83
N ILE A 75 -14.33 1.58 5.88
CA ILE A 75 -14.24 0.60 4.79
C ILE A 75 -15.16 -0.58 5.10
N ILE A 76 -15.97 -0.98 4.12
CA ILE A 76 -16.88 -2.12 4.25
C ILE A 76 -16.18 -3.44 3.91
N PHE A 77 -16.80 -4.57 4.24
CA PHE A 77 -16.18 -5.89 4.08
C PHE A 77 -15.74 -6.19 2.64
N LYS A 78 -16.58 -5.87 1.64
CA LYS A 78 -16.25 -6.15 0.24
C LYS A 78 -14.99 -5.44 -0.20
N ASP A 79 -14.92 -4.15 0.10
CA ASP A 79 -13.81 -3.25 -0.22
C ASP A 79 -12.52 -3.66 0.50
N LEU A 80 -12.62 -4.04 1.78
CA LEU A 80 -11.49 -4.59 2.52
C LEU A 80 -10.93 -5.86 1.86
N VAL A 81 -11.80 -6.80 1.45
CA VAL A 81 -11.37 -8.03 0.79
C VAL A 81 -10.67 -7.71 -0.52
N CYS A 82 -11.21 -6.82 -1.35
CA CYS A 82 -10.56 -6.38 -2.59
C CYS A 82 -9.17 -5.80 -2.31
N GLY A 83 -9.05 -4.92 -1.33
CA GLY A 83 -7.79 -4.30 -0.92
C GLY A 83 -6.76 -5.33 -0.45
N LEU A 84 -7.14 -6.23 0.46
CA LEU A 84 -6.24 -7.26 0.97
C LEU A 84 -5.80 -8.24 -0.11
N VAL A 85 -6.70 -8.66 -0.98
CA VAL A 85 -6.37 -9.55 -2.11
C VAL A 85 -5.44 -8.85 -3.08
N LEU A 86 -5.63 -7.56 -3.37
CA LEU A 86 -4.72 -6.79 -4.21
C LEU A 86 -3.31 -6.72 -3.61
N LEU A 87 -3.20 -6.44 -2.31
CA LEU A 87 -1.91 -6.29 -1.63
C LEU A 87 -1.15 -7.62 -1.56
N THR A 88 -1.84 -8.72 -1.28
CA THR A 88 -1.23 -10.03 -1.00
C THR A 88 -1.15 -10.94 -2.23
N LEU A 89 -2.24 -11.03 -3.00
CA LEU A 89 -2.44 -11.97 -4.11
C LEU A 89 -2.67 -11.26 -5.46
N GLY A 90 -2.48 -9.94 -5.50
CA GLY A 90 -2.56 -9.17 -6.73
C GLY A 90 -1.47 -9.59 -7.71
N THR A 91 -1.83 -9.62 -8.98
CA THR A 91 -0.87 -9.76 -10.08
C THR A 91 0.05 -8.53 -10.10
N ASN A 92 1.24 -8.68 -10.70
CA ASN A 92 2.14 -7.54 -10.87
C ASN A 92 1.45 -6.38 -11.61
N GLU A 93 0.62 -6.67 -12.61
CA GLU A 93 -0.12 -5.64 -13.35
C GLU A 93 -1.07 -4.84 -12.46
N GLU A 94 -1.83 -5.52 -11.61
CA GLU A 94 -2.73 -4.85 -10.66
C GLU A 94 -1.94 -4.04 -9.63
N LYS A 95 -0.79 -4.55 -9.17
CA LYS A 95 0.11 -3.86 -8.24
C LYS A 95 0.78 -2.65 -8.88
N TYR A 96 1.13 -2.71 -10.16
CA TYR A 96 1.68 -1.57 -10.92
C TYR A 96 0.63 -0.48 -11.09
N LYS A 97 -0.61 -0.82 -11.43
CA LYS A 97 -1.73 0.14 -11.49
C LYS A 97 -2.00 0.78 -10.13
N PHE A 98 -1.94 -0.02 -9.08
CA PHE A 98 -2.09 0.49 -7.71
C PHE A 98 -1.01 1.52 -7.36
N LEU A 99 0.26 1.20 -7.59
CA LEU A 99 1.37 2.12 -7.36
C LEU A 99 1.28 3.36 -8.26
N PHE A 100 0.90 3.20 -9.51
CA PHE A 100 0.70 4.33 -10.40
C PHE A 100 -0.39 5.27 -9.87
N ASN A 101 -1.54 4.73 -9.48
CA ASN A 101 -2.67 5.50 -8.94
C ASN A 101 -2.36 6.19 -7.60
N LEU A 102 -1.38 5.67 -6.86
CA LEU A 102 -0.86 6.27 -5.64
C LEU A 102 -0.02 7.52 -5.95
N TYR A 103 0.80 7.46 -6.99
CA TYR A 103 1.74 8.52 -7.36
C TYR A 103 1.18 9.52 -8.37
N SER A 104 0.11 9.17 -9.08
CA SER A 104 -0.46 10.01 -10.14
C SER A 104 -1.43 11.06 -9.59
N ASN A 105 -1.40 12.24 -10.23
CA ASN A 105 -2.36 13.29 -9.97
C ASN A 105 -3.72 12.92 -10.58
N GLU A 106 -4.81 13.13 -9.81
CA GLU A 106 -6.18 12.76 -10.19
C GLU A 106 -6.66 13.45 -11.47
N SER A 107 -6.19 14.67 -11.76
CA SER A 107 -6.66 15.44 -12.91
C SER A 107 -6.02 15.04 -14.24
N GLU A 108 -4.78 14.55 -14.20
CA GLU A 108 -3.98 14.36 -15.42
C GLU A 108 -3.59 12.91 -15.70
N ASN A 109 -3.83 12.00 -14.74
CA ASN A 109 -3.46 10.57 -14.85
C ASN A 109 -1.99 10.38 -15.29
N VAL A 110 -1.12 11.25 -14.78
CA VAL A 110 0.33 11.21 -14.94
C VAL A 110 0.97 11.37 -13.56
N ILE A 111 2.19 10.88 -13.43
CA ILE A 111 3.04 11.13 -12.26
C ILE A 111 3.90 12.34 -12.58
N LEU A 112 3.86 13.36 -11.74
CA LEU A 112 4.74 14.53 -11.84
C LEU A 112 6.01 14.29 -11.05
N ARG A 113 7.16 14.68 -11.61
CA ARG A 113 8.49 14.47 -11.00
C ARG A 113 8.56 15.03 -9.59
N ASP A 114 8.14 16.27 -9.41
CA ASP A 114 8.22 16.97 -8.11
C ASP A 114 7.28 16.35 -7.06
N GLU A 115 6.12 15.82 -7.47
CA GLU A 115 5.21 15.12 -6.55
C GLU A 115 5.76 13.75 -6.14
N PHE A 116 6.27 13.00 -7.13
CA PHE A 116 6.89 11.70 -6.90
C PHE A 116 8.10 11.80 -5.98
N GLN A 117 9.00 12.75 -6.26
CA GLN A 117 10.17 13.00 -5.42
C GLN A 117 9.79 13.44 -4.01
N ARG A 118 8.81 14.33 -3.85
CA ARG A 118 8.31 14.73 -2.52
C ARG A 118 7.74 13.55 -1.73
N LEU A 119 6.95 12.69 -2.37
CA LEU A 119 6.38 11.50 -1.72
C LEU A 119 7.48 10.51 -1.29
N ILE A 120 8.48 10.27 -2.15
CA ILE A 120 9.61 9.40 -1.81
C ILE A 120 10.44 10.00 -0.67
N GLN A 121 10.79 11.29 -0.74
CA GLN A 121 11.57 11.97 0.31
C GLN A 121 10.85 12.02 1.65
N GLY A 122 9.51 12.16 1.65
CA GLY A 122 8.71 12.11 2.87
C GLY A 122 8.59 10.71 3.48
N SER A 123 8.86 9.67 2.69
CA SER A 123 8.73 8.25 3.07
C SER A 123 10.07 7.58 3.36
N GLU A 124 11.15 8.06 2.74
CA GLU A 124 12.49 7.48 2.78
C GLU A 124 13.47 8.49 3.37
N CYS A 125 14.07 8.14 4.51
CA CYS A 125 15.20 8.90 5.03
C CYS A 125 16.40 8.75 4.09
N ILE A 126 16.62 9.78 3.27
CA ILE A 126 17.91 10.48 3.06
C ILE A 126 18.37 10.65 1.60
N PHE A 127 17.98 9.85 0.59
CA PHE A 127 18.33 10.16 -0.81
C PHE A 127 17.32 9.62 -1.83
N VAL A 128 16.97 10.45 -2.83
CA VAL A 128 16.21 10.00 -4.01
C VAL A 128 17.13 9.10 -4.86
N PRO A 129 16.78 7.83 -5.08
CA PRO A 129 17.65 6.94 -5.84
C PRO A 129 17.90 7.41 -7.28
N GLU A 130 19.09 7.16 -7.83
CA GLU A 130 19.46 7.58 -9.20
C GLU A 130 18.48 7.07 -10.27
N HIS A 131 17.88 5.89 -10.08
CA HIS A 131 16.89 5.34 -11.00
C HIS A 131 15.57 6.12 -11.03
N VAL A 132 15.25 6.91 -10.01
CA VAL A 132 14.13 7.86 -10.06
C VAL A 132 14.46 9.03 -11.00
N GLN A 133 15.74 9.41 -11.12
CA GLN A 133 16.14 10.44 -12.09
C GLN A 133 16.02 9.93 -13.53
N PHE A 134 16.31 8.64 -13.77
CA PHE A 134 16.12 8.01 -15.09
C PHE A 134 14.65 7.92 -15.52
N LEU A 135 13.70 7.89 -14.59
CA LEU A 135 12.27 7.90 -14.92
C LEU A 135 11.83 9.22 -15.58
N PHE A 136 12.47 10.33 -15.20
CA PHE A 136 12.11 11.69 -15.64
C PHE A 136 13.22 12.35 -16.46
N SER A 137 14.06 11.57 -17.14
CA SER A 137 15.23 12.11 -17.85
C SER A 137 14.87 12.96 -19.07
N GLU A 138 13.77 12.63 -19.75
CA GLU A 138 13.32 13.32 -20.96
C GLU A 138 12.17 14.31 -20.71
N GLN A 139 11.44 14.13 -19.61
CA GLN A 139 10.23 14.91 -19.29
C GLN A 139 9.95 14.89 -17.78
N ASP A 140 9.32 15.95 -17.26
CA ASP A 140 8.95 16.07 -15.84
C ASP A 140 7.61 15.39 -15.47
N ARG A 141 6.99 14.68 -16.42
CA ARG A 141 5.75 13.91 -16.21
C ARG A 141 5.81 12.57 -16.90
N VAL A 142 5.19 11.55 -16.32
CA VAL A 142 5.28 10.17 -16.80
C VAL A 142 3.92 9.51 -16.77
N ASN A 143 3.56 8.83 -17.86
CA ASN A 143 2.30 8.10 -18.00
C ASN A 143 2.39 6.66 -17.44
N TYR A 144 1.27 5.93 -17.49
CA TYR A 144 1.21 4.57 -16.94
C TYR A 144 2.19 3.60 -17.62
N ASP A 145 2.29 3.62 -18.95
CA ASP A 145 3.10 2.66 -19.70
C ASP A 145 4.60 2.87 -19.45
N GLU A 146 5.03 4.12 -19.37
CA GLU A 146 6.39 4.51 -19.02
C GLU A 146 6.73 4.11 -17.58
N PHE A 147 5.85 4.43 -16.61
CA PHE A 147 6.01 4.06 -15.21
C PHE A 147 6.07 2.54 -15.03
N ARG A 148 5.17 1.80 -15.69
CA ARG A 148 5.13 0.33 -15.67
C ARG A 148 6.42 -0.28 -16.23
N SER A 149 6.90 0.22 -17.36
CA SER A 149 8.15 -0.21 -17.99
C SER A 149 9.36 0.02 -17.08
N TRP A 150 9.40 1.17 -16.42
CA TRP A 150 10.45 1.49 -15.43
C TRP A 150 10.36 0.61 -14.19
N LEU A 151 9.18 0.47 -13.59
CA LEU A 151 8.98 -0.28 -12.35
C LEU A 151 9.25 -1.78 -12.52
N THR A 152 9.02 -2.31 -13.72
CA THR A 152 9.38 -3.70 -14.07
C THR A 152 10.90 -3.92 -14.03
N ARG A 153 11.70 -2.89 -14.35
CA ARG A 153 13.17 -2.94 -14.30
C ARG A 153 13.72 -2.61 -12.90
N HIS A 154 12.97 -1.83 -12.12
CA HIS A 154 13.34 -1.39 -10.78
C HIS A 154 12.22 -1.70 -9.76
N PRO A 155 11.92 -2.99 -9.47
CA PRO A 155 10.81 -3.36 -8.60
C PRO A 155 10.97 -2.83 -7.17
N ASP A 156 12.19 -2.61 -6.72
CA ASP A 156 12.54 -2.09 -5.41
C ASP A 156 12.84 -0.58 -5.42
N ALA A 157 12.36 0.13 -6.45
CA ALA A 157 12.68 1.53 -6.66
C ALA A 157 12.28 2.47 -5.52
N THR A 158 11.25 2.09 -4.77
CA THR A 158 10.75 2.78 -3.58
C THR A 158 10.52 1.74 -2.49
N SER A 159 10.50 2.15 -1.23
CA SER A 159 10.24 1.29 -0.08
C SER A 159 8.87 0.63 -0.21
N LEU A 160 7.89 1.36 -0.77
CA LEU A 160 6.57 0.81 -1.03
C LEU A 160 6.55 -0.19 -2.18
N SER A 161 7.23 0.10 -3.31
CA SER A 161 7.30 -0.87 -4.41
C SER A 161 8.09 -2.12 -4.00
N ARG A 162 9.19 -1.94 -3.26
CA ARG A 162 9.93 -3.04 -2.62
C ARG A 162 9.01 -3.86 -1.73
N TRP A 163 8.25 -3.22 -0.84
CA TRP A 163 7.32 -3.90 0.06
C TRP A 163 6.21 -4.66 -0.71
N LEU A 164 5.58 -4.02 -1.70
CA LEU A 164 4.44 -4.57 -2.41
C LEU A 164 4.82 -5.66 -3.44
N LEU A 165 5.99 -5.53 -4.05
CA LEU A 165 6.46 -6.40 -5.14
C LEU A 165 7.47 -7.46 -4.68
N SER A 166 8.09 -7.31 -3.49
CA SER A 166 8.97 -8.35 -2.94
C SER A 166 8.20 -9.64 -2.70
N LYS A 167 8.82 -10.77 -3.06
CA LYS A 167 8.32 -12.10 -2.75
C LYS A 167 9.18 -12.72 -1.63
N PRO A 168 8.57 -13.33 -0.61
CA PRO A 168 7.14 -13.35 -0.30
C PRO A 168 6.65 -12.00 0.28
N CYS A 169 5.43 -11.56 -0.08
CA CYS A 169 4.84 -10.35 0.50
C CYS A 169 4.74 -10.50 2.03
N SER A 170 5.16 -9.47 2.77
CA SER A 170 5.12 -9.47 4.24
C SER A 170 3.71 -9.54 4.85
N VAL A 171 2.67 -9.38 4.03
CA VAL A 171 1.27 -9.56 4.42
C VAL A 171 0.81 -10.94 3.93
N SER A 172 0.61 -11.86 4.87
CA SER A 172 0.06 -13.19 4.62
C SER A 172 -1.37 -13.28 5.16
N LEU A 173 -2.33 -13.68 4.31
CA LEU A 173 -3.71 -13.94 4.71
C LEU A 173 -3.86 -15.17 5.63
N SER A 174 -2.79 -15.96 5.76
CA SER A 174 -2.82 -17.31 6.34
C SER A 174 -2.13 -17.41 7.71
N ASN A 175 -1.69 -16.32 8.33
CA ASN A 175 -1.01 -16.38 9.63
C ASN A 175 -1.99 -16.56 10.79
N GLU A 176 -2.37 -17.82 11.03
CA GLU A 176 -3.13 -18.23 12.22
C GLU A 176 -2.26 -18.33 13.49
N LEU A 177 -0.94 -18.32 13.36
CA LEU A 177 0.00 -18.53 14.46
C LEU A 177 1.25 -17.67 14.21
N GLU A 178 1.24 -16.41 14.69
CA GLU A 178 2.42 -15.63 15.14
C GLU A 178 2.06 -14.14 15.29
N MET A 179 1.35 -13.80 16.38
CA MET A 179 1.89 -12.74 17.22
C MET A 179 2.84 -13.48 18.16
N PRO A 180 4.18 -13.41 17.98
CA PRO A 180 4.89 -12.15 18.16
C PRO A 180 6.27 -12.08 17.46
N THR A 181 6.41 -11.74 16.17
CA THR A 181 7.72 -11.31 15.61
C THR A 181 7.68 -10.66 14.23
N PHE A 182 6.88 -9.61 14.04
CA PHE A 182 7.27 -8.58 13.06
C PHE A 182 8.62 -7.90 13.47
N TYR A 183 8.96 -7.97 14.76
CA TYR A 183 10.20 -7.46 15.35
C TYR A 183 11.49 -8.18 14.91
N GLN A 184 11.45 -9.41 14.38
CA GLN A 184 12.70 -10.14 14.07
C GLN A 184 13.31 -9.79 12.71
N THR A 185 12.60 -9.12 11.81
CA THR A 185 13.19 -8.62 10.54
C THR A 185 13.58 -7.14 10.60
N LEU A 186 13.36 -6.45 11.72
CA LEU A 186 13.78 -5.07 11.96
C LEU A 186 14.61 -4.86 13.25
N ALA A 187 15.15 -5.93 13.83
CA ALA A 187 16.26 -5.86 14.78
C ALA A 187 17.64 -5.63 14.10
N GLY A 188 17.66 -5.45 12.77
CA GLY A 188 18.85 -5.06 12.01
C GLY A 188 18.94 -3.58 11.62
N VAL A 189 17.88 -2.77 11.85
CA VAL A 189 17.85 -1.36 11.38
C VAL A 189 17.33 -0.41 12.46
N THR A 190 17.70 -0.65 13.72
CA THR A 190 17.56 0.32 14.83
C THR A 190 18.90 0.68 15.45
N HIS A 191 19.95 0.83 14.63
CA HIS A 191 21.20 1.48 15.03
C HIS A 191 21.38 2.89 14.46
N CYS A 192 20.30 3.68 14.41
CA CYS A 192 20.37 5.13 14.19
C CYS A 192 19.67 5.91 15.32
N LYS A 193 19.99 5.60 16.58
CA LYS A 193 19.61 6.45 17.74
C LYS A 193 20.68 6.65 18.81
N TYR A 194 21.95 6.31 18.55
CA TYR A 194 23.05 6.62 19.47
C TYR A 194 24.24 7.25 18.74
N LEU A 195 24.06 8.46 18.22
CA LEU A 195 25.17 9.38 17.94
C LEU A 195 24.79 10.81 18.37
N MET A 196 24.23 10.91 19.57
CA MET A 196 24.27 12.14 20.36
C MET A 196 24.52 11.75 21.81
N HIS A 197 25.78 11.60 22.19
CA HIS A 197 26.29 12.00 23.51
C HIS A 197 27.82 11.85 23.49
N PHE A 198 28.49 13.01 23.54
CA PHE A 198 29.80 13.28 24.11
C PHE A 198 31.07 12.71 23.46
N SER A 199 31.88 13.68 22.99
CA SER A 199 33.33 13.87 23.23
C SER A 199 34.29 12.70 23.01
#